data_AF-A0A7R9JI49-F1
#
_entry.id   AF-A0A7R9JI49-F1
#
_cell.length_a   1.000
_cell.length_b   1.000
_cell.length_c   1.000
_cell.angle_alpha   90.00
_cell.angle_beta   90.00
_cell.angle_gamma   90.00
#
_symmetry.space_group_name_H-M   'P 1'
#
loop_
_entity.id
_entity.type
_entity.pdbx_description
1 polymer ?
#
loop_
_entity_poly.entity_id
_entity_poly.type
_entity_poly.pdbx_seq_one_letter_code
_entity_poly.pdbx_strand_id
1 'polypeptide(L)'
;MAGGQNTWREFLTLPNILKEFNPDLIGYSLGDSLSHQKGSQFNVADGGAMSRDMPFQAKLLVRRMKRDKRVDIKNHWKVVTIHIGSNDFCLDMCYQDEDQVPENHRNDLQRSLDYLQDNLPRTLVNLVTTTRESAGGHHPEPIPSPRKVSCFPLPYVEGVPGTSASLPHQL
;
A
#
# COMPACT_ATOMS: atom_id res chain seq x y z
N MET A 1 -5.99 -2.79 1.72
CA MET A 1 -7.14 -3.28 0.92
C MET A 1 -6.62 -3.83 -0.40
N ALA A 2 -6.74 -5.13 -0.66
CA ALA A 2 -6.67 -5.64 -2.04
C ALA A 2 -7.86 -6.58 -2.23
N GLY A 3 -8.68 -6.28 -3.23
CA GLY A 3 -9.89 -7.04 -3.53
C GLY A 3 -9.60 -8.41 -4.15
N GLY A 4 -10.68 -9.09 -4.54
CA GLY A 4 -10.59 -10.40 -5.20
C GLY A 4 -11.64 -11.39 -4.71
N GLN A 5 -12.22 -11.14 -3.53
CA GLN A 5 -13.34 -11.89 -3.00
C GLN A 5 -14.61 -11.65 -3.84
N ASN A 6 -15.40 -12.71 -4.01
CA ASN A 6 -16.66 -12.76 -4.75
C ASN A 6 -16.54 -12.18 -6.18
N THR A 7 -17.55 -11.47 -6.65
CA THR A 7 -17.66 -10.99 -8.04
C THR A 7 -17.64 -9.46 -8.12
N TRP A 8 -17.47 -8.90 -9.32
CA TRP A 8 -17.49 -7.44 -9.51
C TRP A 8 -18.87 -6.82 -9.23
N ARG A 9 -19.94 -7.63 -9.28
CA ARG A 9 -21.31 -7.20 -8.97
C ARG A 9 -21.55 -6.98 -7.48
N GLU A 10 -20.76 -7.64 -6.64
CA GLU A 10 -20.80 -7.47 -5.19
C GLU A 10 -19.72 -6.48 -4.72
N PHE A 11 -18.49 -6.67 -5.21
CA PHE A 11 -17.35 -5.84 -4.86
C PHE A 11 -16.61 -5.38 -6.12
N LEU A 12 -16.79 -4.11 -6.48
CA LEU A 12 -16.09 -3.51 -7.62
C LEU A 12 -14.61 -3.31 -7.28
N THR A 13 -13.77 -4.24 -7.73
CA THR A 13 -12.33 -4.19 -7.54
C THR A 13 -11.63 -4.55 -8.84
N LEU A 14 -10.43 -4.01 -9.07
CA LEU A 14 -9.64 -4.32 -10.26
C LEU A 14 -9.49 -5.84 -10.51
N PRO A 15 -9.11 -6.68 -9.53
CA PRO A 15 -9.05 -8.13 -9.77
C PRO A 15 -10.40 -8.74 -10.12
N ASN A 16 -11.51 -8.25 -9.56
CA ASN A 16 -12.84 -8.74 -9.91
C ASN A 16 -13.25 -8.40 -11.34
N ILE A 17 -12.85 -7.24 -11.86
CA ILE A 17 -13.06 -6.88 -13.27
C ILE A 17 -12.19 -7.77 -14.17
N LEU A 18 -10.92 -7.96 -13.82
CA LEU A 18 -9.98 -8.76 -14.64
C LEU A 18 -10.39 -10.24 -14.73
N LYS A 19 -11.01 -10.79 -13.68
CA LYS A 19 -11.55 -12.17 -13.70
C LYS A 19 -12.59 -12.40 -14.80
N GLU A 20 -13.35 -11.38 -15.21
CA GLU A 20 -14.35 -11.51 -16.29
C GLU A 20 -13.70 -11.76 -17.65
N PHE A 21 -12.47 -11.26 -17.85
CA PHE A 21 -11.74 -11.38 -19.11
C PHE A 21 -10.67 -12.48 -19.08
N ASN A 22 -10.26 -12.91 -17.88
CA ASN A 22 -9.29 -13.98 -17.67
C ASN A 22 -9.71 -14.84 -16.46
N PRO A 23 -10.38 -15.99 -16.69
CA PRO A 23 -10.80 -16.87 -15.60
C PRO A 23 -9.62 -17.54 -14.87
N ASP A 24 -8.44 -17.64 -15.51
CA ASP A 24 -7.22 -18.21 -14.93
C ASP A 24 -6.40 -17.18 -14.11
N LEU A 25 -6.98 -16.02 -13.81
CA LEU A 25 -6.33 -14.99 -13.00
C LEU A 25 -5.99 -15.56 -11.61
N ILE A 26 -4.76 -15.29 -11.15
CA ILE A 26 -4.29 -15.67 -9.81
C ILE A 26 -3.63 -14.48 -9.10
N GLY A 27 -3.45 -14.60 -7.79
CA GLY A 27 -2.67 -13.64 -7.00
C GLY A 27 -3.49 -12.60 -6.23
N TYR A 28 -4.80 -12.48 -6.50
CA TYR A 28 -5.73 -11.66 -5.74
C TYR A 28 -6.06 -12.25 -4.37
N SER A 29 -6.51 -11.44 -3.40
CA SER A 29 -6.86 -11.94 -2.07
C SER A 29 -8.17 -12.74 -2.11
N LEU A 30 -8.20 -13.88 -1.41
CA LEU A 30 -9.32 -14.83 -1.42
C LEU A 30 -10.43 -14.49 -0.41
N GLY A 31 -10.22 -13.46 0.39
CA GLY A 31 -11.11 -12.99 1.45
C GLY A 31 -10.38 -12.06 2.39
N ASP A 32 -10.96 -11.85 3.58
CA ASP A 32 -10.31 -11.11 4.66
C ASP A 32 -9.07 -11.87 5.13
N SER A 33 -7.90 -11.38 4.71
CA SER A 33 -6.63 -12.02 4.98
C SER A 33 -5.55 -10.98 5.23
N LEU A 34 -4.80 -11.17 6.31
CA LEU A 34 -3.61 -10.37 6.62
C LEU A 34 -2.49 -10.69 5.64
N SER A 35 -1.56 -9.75 5.47
CA SER A 35 -0.44 -9.84 4.53
C SER A 35 0.38 -11.14 4.66
N HIS A 36 0.51 -11.69 5.87
CA HIS A 36 1.27 -12.93 6.15
C HIS A 36 0.45 -14.22 6.03
N GLN A 37 -0.87 -14.12 5.89
CA GLN A 37 -1.76 -15.27 5.80
C GLN A 37 -1.84 -15.78 4.35
N LYS A 38 -2.07 -17.08 4.19
CA LYS A 38 -2.12 -17.74 2.87
C LYS A 38 -3.23 -17.18 1.97
N GLY A 39 -4.33 -16.70 2.55
CA GLY A 39 -5.45 -16.10 1.83
C GLY A 39 -5.08 -14.81 1.08
N SER A 40 -3.99 -14.13 1.45
CA SER A 40 -3.59 -12.87 0.84
C SER A 40 -2.97 -13.07 -0.54
N GLN A 41 -2.50 -14.29 -0.84
CA GLN A 41 -1.81 -14.63 -2.09
C GLN A 41 -0.62 -13.69 -2.34
N PHE A 42 -0.67 -12.85 -3.39
CA PHE A 42 0.37 -11.87 -3.70
C PHE A 42 0.07 -10.48 -3.14
N ASN A 43 -1.02 -10.30 -2.42
CA ASN A 43 -1.24 -9.10 -1.63
C ASN A 43 -0.30 -9.10 -0.42
N VAL A 44 0.63 -8.14 -0.43
CA VAL A 44 1.59 -7.88 0.65
C VAL A 44 1.33 -6.53 1.33
N ALA A 45 0.20 -5.89 1.04
CA ALA A 45 -0.17 -4.62 1.64
C ALA A 45 -0.53 -4.79 3.12
N ASP A 46 -0.14 -3.80 3.92
CA ASP A 46 -0.41 -3.72 5.35
C ASP A 46 -1.01 -2.34 5.67
N GLY A 47 -1.94 -2.28 6.63
CA GLY A 47 -2.71 -1.06 6.91
C GLY A 47 -1.86 0.08 7.42
N GLY A 48 -0.80 -0.22 8.18
CA GLY A 48 0.13 0.77 8.73
C GLY A 48 1.37 1.02 7.87
N ALA A 49 1.47 0.40 6.69
CA ALA A 49 2.67 0.51 5.87
C ALA A 49 2.91 1.95 5.38
N MET A 50 4.18 2.35 5.40
CA MET A 50 4.67 3.63 4.91
C MET A 50 5.64 3.41 3.74
N SER A 51 6.14 4.50 3.16
CA SER A 51 7.07 4.45 2.02
C SER A 51 8.29 3.59 2.29
N ARG A 52 8.85 3.72 3.50
CA ARG A 52 10.00 2.95 3.96
C ARG A 52 9.81 1.43 3.90
N ASP A 53 8.56 0.96 3.90
CA ASP A 53 8.22 -0.47 3.79
C ASP A 53 8.15 -0.96 2.35
N MET A 54 8.00 -0.06 1.35
CA MET A 54 7.85 -0.43 -0.07
C MET A 54 9.01 -1.32 -0.57
N PRO A 55 10.29 -1.05 -0.29
CA PRO A 55 11.37 -1.90 -0.78
C PRO A 55 11.31 -3.33 -0.22
N PHE A 56 10.89 -3.48 1.03
CA PHE A 56 10.68 -4.79 1.63
C PHE A 56 9.47 -5.51 1.02
N GLN A 57 8.35 -4.82 0.85
CA GLN A 57 7.14 -5.38 0.24
C GLN A 57 7.39 -5.82 -1.21
N ALA A 58 8.14 -5.05 -2.00
CA ALA A 58 8.54 -5.41 -3.36
C ALA A 58 9.37 -6.71 -3.38
N LYS A 59 10.37 -6.83 -2.49
CA LYS A 59 11.17 -8.05 -2.32
C LYS A 59 10.32 -9.24 -1.90
N LEU A 60 9.38 -9.04 -0.97
CA LEU A 60 8.48 -10.08 -0.48
C LEU A 60 7.53 -10.56 -1.60
N LEU A 61 6.96 -9.65 -2.37
CA LEU A 61 6.10 -9.94 -3.52
C LEU A 61 6.83 -10.82 -4.55
N VAL A 62 8.00 -10.37 -5.00
CA VAL A 62 8.85 -11.11 -5.95
C VAL A 62 9.20 -12.49 -5.40
N ARG A 63 9.58 -12.58 -4.12
CA ARG A 63 9.90 -13.85 -3.45
C ARG A 63 8.70 -14.80 -3.43
N ARG A 64 7.48 -14.30 -3.17
CA ARG A 64 6.25 -15.12 -3.21
C ARG A 64 5.97 -15.64 -4.60
N MET A 65 6.01 -14.76 -5.61
CA MET A 65 5.79 -15.15 -7.00
C MET A 65 6.81 -16.18 -7.48
N LYS A 66 8.11 -16.01 -7.16
CA LYS A 66 9.17 -16.96 -7.54
C LYS A 66 9.01 -18.34 -6.88
N ARG A 67 8.30 -18.45 -5.76
CA ARG A 67 8.07 -19.71 -5.02
C ARG A 67 6.77 -20.40 -5.40
N ASP A 68 5.84 -19.67 -6.02
CA ASP A 68 4.55 -20.20 -6.41
C ASP A 68 4.66 -20.91 -7.77
N LYS A 69 4.43 -22.22 -7.79
CA LYS A 69 4.51 -23.03 -9.01
C LYS A 69 3.50 -22.63 -10.09
N ARG A 70 2.47 -21.86 -9.73
CA ARG A 70 1.46 -21.35 -10.67
C ARG A 70 1.95 -20.14 -11.47
N VAL A 71 3.10 -19.55 -11.09
CA VAL A 71 3.62 -18.34 -11.72
C VAL A 71 4.81 -18.66 -12.61
N ASP A 72 4.66 -18.44 -13.91
CA ASP A 72 5.80 -18.28 -14.80
C ASP A 72 6.29 -16.83 -14.74
N ILE A 73 7.36 -16.60 -13.97
CA ILE A 73 7.93 -15.27 -13.77
C ILE A 73 8.33 -14.61 -15.10
N LYS A 74 8.78 -15.37 -16.10
CA LYS A 74 9.29 -14.80 -17.35
C LYS A 74 8.16 -14.54 -18.35
N ASN A 75 7.16 -15.41 -18.39
CA ASN A 75 6.16 -15.40 -19.45
C ASN A 75 4.80 -14.81 -19.05
N HIS A 76 4.41 -14.90 -17.78
CA HIS A 76 3.14 -14.30 -17.36
C HIS A 76 3.24 -12.78 -17.32
N TRP A 77 2.17 -12.10 -17.75
CA TRP A 77 1.97 -10.68 -17.49
C TRP A 77 1.53 -10.48 -16.04
N LYS A 78 2.09 -9.46 -15.37
CA LYS A 78 1.73 -9.08 -14.00
C LYS A 78 1.19 -7.65 -13.99
N VAL A 79 0.18 -7.40 -13.17
CA VAL A 79 -0.25 -6.06 -12.80
C VAL A 79 0.04 -5.88 -11.32
N VAL A 80 0.93 -4.96 -10.98
CA VAL A 80 1.27 -4.62 -9.59
C VAL A 80 0.67 -3.26 -9.28
N THR A 81 -0.22 -3.18 -8.29
CA THR A 81 -0.76 -1.90 -7.83
C THR A 81 -0.02 -1.45 -6.58
N ILE A 82 0.51 -0.24 -6.59
CA ILE A 82 1.17 0.39 -5.44
C ILE A 82 0.28 1.53 -4.96
N HIS A 83 -0.14 1.46 -3.70
CA HIS A 83 -0.89 2.50 -3.02
C HIS A 83 -0.33 2.66 -1.61
N ILE A 84 0.75 3.43 -1.49
CA ILE A 84 1.47 3.76 -0.26
C ILE A 84 1.70 5.27 -0.28
N GLY A 85 1.77 5.90 0.89
CA GLY A 85 1.96 7.34 1.05
C GLY A 85 0.98 7.96 2.03
N SER A 86 -0.19 7.34 2.25
CA SER A 86 -1.22 7.97 3.10
C SER A 86 -0.73 8.07 4.54
N ASN A 87 -0.09 7.02 5.05
CA ASN A 87 0.49 7.03 6.39
C ASN A 87 1.67 8.01 6.49
N ASP A 88 2.49 8.15 5.44
CA ASP A 88 3.59 9.11 5.40
C ASP A 88 3.07 10.55 5.48
N PHE A 89 2.08 10.89 4.66
CA PHE A 89 1.58 12.25 4.56
C PHE A 89 0.56 12.62 5.65
N CYS A 90 -0.11 11.65 6.26
CA CYS A 90 -1.01 11.89 7.39
C CYS A 90 -0.28 11.90 8.74
N LEU A 91 0.79 11.12 8.92
CA LEU A 91 1.51 11.01 10.19
C LEU A 91 2.88 11.66 10.14
N ASP A 92 3.78 11.20 9.25
CA ASP A 92 5.18 11.64 9.26
C ASP A 92 5.31 13.14 8.94
N MET A 93 4.45 13.72 8.08
CA MET A 93 4.44 15.17 7.83
C MET A 93 4.17 16.03 9.09
N CYS A 94 3.64 15.44 10.16
CA CYS A 94 3.34 16.13 11.41
C CYS A 94 4.43 16.04 12.47
N TYR A 95 5.30 15.04 12.35
CA TYR A 95 6.31 14.72 13.37
C TYR A 95 7.74 14.74 12.82
N GLN A 96 7.89 14.83 11.49
CA GLN A 96 9.17 14.93 10.81
C GLN A 96 9.24 16.24 10.00
N ASP A 97 10.40 16.47 9.39
CA ASP A 97 10.62 17.59 8.47
C ASP A 97 9.69 17.47 7.25
N GLU A 98 8.77 18.44 7.12
CA GLU A 98 7.73 18.45 6.09
C GLU A 98 8.29 18.43 4.66
N ASP A 99 9.49 18.98 4.46
CA ASP A 99 10.17 19.00 3.16
C ASP A 99 10.85 17.67 2.86
N GLN A 100 11.25 16.90 3.88
CA GLN A 100 11.91 15.61 3.70
C GLN A 100 10.93 14.46 3.46
N VAL A 101 9.73 14.51 4.00
CA VAL A 101 8.76 13.40 3.86
C VAL A 101 8.44 13.08 2.39
N PRO A 102 8.14 14.06 1.51
CA PRO A 102 7.95 13.81 0.08
C PRO A 102 9.19 13.24 -0.61
N GLU A 103 10.38 13.72 -0.24
CA GLU A 103 11.63 13.26 -0.85
C GLU A 103 11.97 11.82 -0.42
N ASN A 104 11.73 11.48 0.85
CA ASN A 104 11.86 10.11 1.36
C ASN A 104 10.86 9.18 0.65
N HIS A 105 9.60 9.60 0.50
CA HIS A 105 8.59 8.85 -0.25
C HIS A 105 9.04 8.59 -1.70
N ARG A 106 9.54 9.62 -2.39
CA ARG A 106 10.07 9.51 -3.75
C ARG A 106 11.23 8.52 -3.83
N ASN A 107 12.20 8.60 -2.92
CA ASN A 107 13.37 7.73 -2.90
C ASN A 107 13.02 6.27 -2.60
N ASP A 108 12.09 6.02 -1.68
CA ASP A 108 11.58 4.69 -1.39
C ASP A 108 10.78 4.09 -2.56
N LEU A 109 9.94 4.89 -3.20
CA LEU A 109 9.19 4.49 -4.38
C LEU A 109 10.15 4.11 -5.51
N GLN A 110 11.13 4.98 -5.81
CA GLN A 110 12.11 4.73 -6.87
C GLN A 110 12.87 3.43 -6.62
N ARG A 111 13.42 3.24 -5.41
CA ARG A 111 14.11 1.98 -5.05
C ARG A 111 13.24 0.74 -5.23
N SER A 112 11.95 0.86 -4.95
CA SER A 112 10.99 -0.24 -5.08
C SER A 112 10.68 -0.54 -6.55
N LEU A 113 10.50 0.50 -7.36
CA LEU A 113 10.26 0.39 -8.80
C LEU A 113 11.48 -0.19 -9.53
N ASP A 114 12.68 0.28 -9.21
CA ASP A 114 13.94 -0.25 -9.76
C ASP A 114 14.06 -1.75 -9.45
N TYR A 115 13.80 -2.15 -8.19
CA TYR A 115 13.81 -3.56 -7.81
C TYR A 115 12.78 -4.41 -8.58
N LEU A 116 11.56 -3.90 -8.75
CA LEU A 116 10.52 -4.59 -9.52
C LEU A 116 10.90 -4.70 -11.00
N GLN A 117 11.46 -3.65 -11.60
CA GLN A 117 11.93 -3.64 -12.99
C GLN A 117 12.99 -4.74 -13.20
N ASP A 118 13.96 -4.84 -12.29
CA ASP A 118 15.06 -5.80 -12.39
C ASP A 118 14.61 -7.26 -12.17
N ASN A 119 13.56 -7.48 -11.37
CA ASN A 119 13.21 -8.82 -10.88
C ASN A 119 11.88 -9.39 -11.38
N LEU A 120 11.05 -8.56 -12.01
CA LEU A 120 9.69 -8.91 -12.40
C LEU A 120 9.41 -8.45 -13.84
N PRO A 121 9.93 -9.15 -14.86
CA PRO A 121 9.72 -8.77 -16.27
C PRO A 121 8.24 -8.86 -16.64
N ARG A 122 7.80 -8.19 -17.72
CA ARG A 122 6.39 -8.18 -18.17
C ARG A 122 5.43 -7.75 -17.05
N THR A 123 5.71 -6.61 -16.46
CA THR A 123 4.92 -6.04 -15.37
C THR A 123 4.41 -4.67 -15.76
N LEU A 124 3.11 -4.46 -15.57
CA LEU A 124 2.49 -3.15 -15.56
C LEU A 124 2.36 -2.71 -14.10
N VAL A 125 2.96 -1.56 -13.76
CA VAL A 125 2.82 -0.97 -12.43
C VAL A 125 1.74 0.10 -12.48
N ASN A 126 0.69 -0.09 -11.69
CA ASN A 126 -0.35 0.90 -11.45
C ASN A 126 -0.02 1.66 -10.16
N LEU A 127 0.56 2.85 -10.30
CA LEU A 127 0.84 3.72 -9.17
C LEU A 127 -0.39 4.55 -8.83
N VAL A 128 -0.99 4.29 -7.68
CA VAL A 128 -2.14 5.04 -7.15
C VAL A 128 -1.61 6.04 -6.14
N THR A 129 -1.67 7.31 -6.50
CA THR A 129 -1.23 8.39 -5.62
C THR A 129 -2.26 8.63 -4.53
N THR A 130 -1.80 9.09 -3.39
CA THR A 130 -2.68 9.55 -2.33
C THR A 130 -3.45 10.79 -2.77
N THR A 131 -4.69 10.89 -2.32
CA THR A 131 -5.49 12.07 -2.59
C THR A 131 -4.97 13.24 -1.76
N ARG A 132 -4.82 14.40 -2.40
CA ARG A 132 -4.75 15.65 -1.66
C ARG A 132 -6.11 15.85 -0.98
N GLU A 133 -6.21 15.51 0.29
CA GLU A 133 -7.31 16.02 1.11
C GLU A 133 -7.09 17.52 1.28
N SER A 134 -7.69 18.31 0.39
CA SER A 134 -8.03 19.68 0.76
C SER A 134 -9.05 19.56 1.88
N ALA A 135 -8.61 19.79 3.12
CA ALA A 135 -9.51 19.93 4.25
C ALA A 135 -10.73 20.73 3.80
N GLY A 136 -11.92 20.15 3.96
CA GLY A 136 -13.19 20.75 3.57
C GLY A 136 -13.42 22.07 4.30
N GLY A 137 -12.88 23.14 3.74
CA GLY A 137 -12.99 24.51 4.25
C GLY A 137 -13.07 25.43 3.05
N HIS A 138 -14.26 25.96 2.82
CA HIS A 138 -14.54 27.02 1.85
C HIS A 138 -13.73 28.26 2.27
N HIS A 139 -12.54 28.47 1.70
CA HIS A 139 -11.77 29.71 1.87
C HIS A 139 -11.65 30.43 0.53
N PRO A 140 -12.31 31.58 0.34
CA PRO A 140 -12.11 32.44 -0.81
C PRO A 140 -10.92 33.36 -0.53
N GLU A 141 -9.70 32.85 -0.58
CA GLU A 141 -8.48 33.67 -0.46
C GLU A 141 -7.45 33.21 -1.52
N PRO A 142 -6.78 34.14 -2.22
CA PRO A 142 -5.79 33.79 -3.24
C PRO A 142 -4.57 33.13 -2.60
N ILE A 143 -4.10 32.05 -3.22
CA ILE A 143 -3.09 31.13 -2.67
C ILE A 143 -1.75 31.86 -2.42
N PRO A 144 -1.30 32.04 -1.15
CA PRO A 144 0.08 32.39 -0.86
C PRO A 144 0.92 31.11 -0.70
N SER A 145 2.24 31.28 -0.85
CA SER A 145 3.42 30.43 -0.53
C SER A 145 3.23 29.28 0.51
N PRO A 146 4.07 28.21 0.49
CA PRO A 146 3.65 26.82 0.71
C PRO A 146 2.83 26.66 2.00
N ARG A 147 1.65 26.05 1.84
CA ARG A 147 0.75 25.81 2.96
C ARG A 147 1.41 24.83 3.94
N LYS A 148 1.73 25.29 5.15
CA LYS A 148 2.08 24.44 6.30
C LYS A 148 1.00 23.38 6.49
N VAL A 149 1.43 22.14 6.76
CA VAL A 149 0.52 21.04 7.05
C VAL A 149 -0.23 21.31 8.36
N SER A 150 -1.56 21.23 8.33
CA SER A 150 -2.38 21.32 9.55
C SER A 150 -2.49 19.95 10.19
N CYS A 151 -1.74 19.76 11.27
CA CYS A 151 -1.70 18.51 12.02
C CYS A 151 -2.71 18.54 13.17
N PHE A 152 -3.71 17.67 13.11
CA PHE A 152 -4.62 17.45 14.22
C PHE A 152 -4.08 16.32 15.10
N PRO A 153 -4.08 16.47 16.44
CA PRO A 153 -3.72 15.36 17.31
C PRO A 153 -4.67 14.19 17.06
N LEU A 154 -4.11 12.98 16.89
CA LEU A 154 -4.93 11.78 16.79
C LEU A 154 -5.79 11.68 18.05
N PRO A 155 -7.09 11.36 17.94
CA PRO A 155 -7.88 11.06 19.13
C PRO A 155 -7.20 9.92 19.87
N TYR A 156 -6.92 10.14 21.16
CA TYR A 156 -6.46 9.09 22.06
C TYR A 156 -7.51 7.99 22.04
N VAL A 157 -7.19 6.86 21.43
CA VAL A 157 -8.04 5.67 21.53
C VAL A 157 -7.85 5.15 22.95
N GLU A 158 -8.78 5.48 23.84
CA GLU A 158 -8.87 4.80 25.13
C GLU A 158 -8.93 3.29 24.84
N GLY A 159 -7.98 2.56 25.41
CA GLY A 159 -7.85 1.13 25.19
C GLY A 159 -9.16 0.43 25.53
N VAL A 160 -9.59 -0.47 24.64
CA VAL A 160 -10.64 -1.44 24.94
C VAL A 160 -10.21 -2.19 26.23
N PRO A 161 -11.02 -2.20 27.29
CA PRO A 161 -10.64 -2.87 28.52
C PRO A 161 -10.64 -4.38 28.28
N GLY A 162 -9.46 -5.02 28.26
CA GLY A 162 -9.39 -6.48 28.28
C GLY A 162 -8.16 -7.19 27.68
N THR A 163 -7.24 -6.52 26.99
CA THR A 163 -6.07 -7.22 26.41
C THR A 163 -4.76 -6.68 26.98
N SER A 164 -4.25 -7.35 28.02
CA SER A 164 -2.87 -7.18 28.48
C SER A 164 -1.92 -7.81 27.46
N ALA A 165 -1.20 -6.98 26.71
CA ALA A 165 0.01 -7.40 26.02
C ALA A 165 1.17 -6.59 26.59
N SER A 166 1.86 -7.19 27.55
CA SER A 166 3.13 -6.73 28.08
C SER A 166 4.19 -6.67 26.96
N LEU A 167 4.72 -5.47 26.69
CA LEU A 167 5.96 -5.34 25.92
C LEU A 167 7.15 -5.82 26.78
N PRO A 168 8.10 -6.60 26.22
CA PRO A 168 9.37 -6.82 26.88
C PRO A 168 10.24 -5.56 26.74
N HIS A 169 10.68 -5.04 27.89
CA HIS A 169 11.70 -4.01 27.99
C HIS A 169 12.99 -4.44 27.27
N GLN A 170 13.55 -3.51 26.49
CA GLN A 170 14.95 -3.55 26.08
C GLN A 170 15.86 -3.33 27.30
N LEU A 171 16.92 -4.13 27.36
CA LEU A 171 18.23 -3.79 27.92
C LEU A 171 19.20 -3.67 26.74
#